data_AF-A0A661MR22-F1
#
_entry.id   AF-A0A661MR22-F1
#
_cell.length_a   1.000
_cell.length_b   1.000
_cell.length_c   1.000
_cell.angle_alpha   90.00
_cell.angle_beta   90.00
_cell.angle_gamma   90.00
#
_symmetry.space_group_name_H-M   'P 1'
#
loop_
_entity.id
_entity.type
_entity.pdbx_description
1 polymer ?
#
loop_
_entity_poly.entity_id
_entity_poly.type
_entity_poly.pdbx_seq_one_letter_code
_entity_poly.pdbx_strand_id
1 'polypeptide(L)'
;MEKTTSKFIPQLFVFAALIAAPMALADGVQAQDGTPSETTYDFEDDLVTGDLVRPDGEQLIVRRRGRRASLIQIREHFIPEMLKSVEDL
;
A
#
# COMPACT_ATOMS: atom_id res chain seq x y z
N MET A 1 -29.40 -45.80 -24.27
CA MET A 1 -28.59 -44.57 -24.40
C MET A 1 -28.40 -44.00 -23.00
N GLU A 2 -27.44 -44.54 -22.26
CA GLU A 2 -27.15 -44.15 -20.88
C GLU A 2 -25.97 -43.17 -20.88
N LYS A 3 -26.23 -41.89 -20.62
CA LYS A 3 -25.19 -40.86 -20.46
C LYS A 3 -25.57 -39.89 -19.32
N THR A 4 -25.89 -40.42 -18.15
CA THR A 4 -26.09 -39.58 -16.94
C THR A 4 -25.31 -40.09 -15.73
N THR A 5 -24.99 -41.38 -15.64
CA THR A 5 -24.25 -41.98 -14.51
C THR A 5 -22.75 -41.69 -14.49
N SER A 6 -22.14 -41.37 -15.65
CA SER A 6 -20.69 -41.13 -15.76
C SER A 6 -20.22 -39.80 -15.18
N LYS A 7 -21.09 -38.78 -15.07
CA LYS A 7 -20.72 -37.46 -14.50
C LYS A 7 -20.85 -37.38 -12.98
N PHE A 8 -21.57 -38.31 -12.36
CA PHE A 8 -21.76 -38.33 -10.90
C PHE A 8 -20.48 -38.70 -10.14
N ILE A 9 -19.67 -39.62 -10.67
CA ILE A 9 -18.41 -40.05 -10.05
C ILE A 9 -17.37 -38.91 -9.98
N PRO A 10 -17.05 -38.18 -11.08
CA PRO A 10 -16.12 -37.06 -11.00
C PRO A 10 -16.71 -35.89 -10.22
N GLN A 11 -18.03 -35.66 -10.27
CA GLN A 11 -18.69 -34.57 -9.55
C GLN A 11 -18.73 -34.81 -8.04
N LEU A 12 -18.92 -36.06 -7.59
CA LEU A 12 -18.78 -36.44 -6.17
C LEU A 12 -17.34 -36.21 -5.67
N PHE A 13 -16.34 -36.50 -6.52
CA PHE A 13 -14.93 -36.30 -6.20
C PHE A 13 -14.56 -34.82 -6.06
N VAL A 14 -15.08 -33.96 -6.95
CA VAL A 14 -14.91 -32.50 -6.86
C VAL A 14 -15.62 -31.94 -5.63
N PHE A 15 -16.80 -32.45 -5.28
CA PHE A 15 -17.53 -32.00 -4.11
C PHE A 15 -16.86 -32.44 -2.80
N ALA A 16 -16.33 -33.66 -2.75
CA ALA A 16 -15.54 -34.15 -1.62
C ALA A 16 -14.23 -33.36 -1.45
N ALA A 17 -13.57 -33.01 -2.56
CA ALA A 17 -12.37 -32.17 -2.53
C ALA A 17 -12.68 -30.74 -2.04
N LEU A 18 -13.83 -30.16 -2.39
CA LEU A 18 -14.21 -28.81 -1.96
C LEU A 18 -14.51 -28.71 -0.46
N ILE A 19 -15.00 -29.79 0.16
CA ILE A 19 -15.28 -29.86 1.59
C ILE A 19 -14.02 -30.21 2.41
N ALA A 20 -13.14 -31.07 1.87
CA ALA A 20 -11.93 -31.50 2.58
C ALA A 20 -10.74 -30.52 2.43
N ALA A 21 -10.69 -29.72 1.37
CA ALA A 21 -9.61 -28.76 1.12
C ALA A 21 -9.39 -27.70 2.21
N PRO A 22 -10.43 -27.04 2.79
CA PRO A 22 -10.20 -26.02 3.81
C PRO A 22 -9.69 -26.59 5.14
N MET A 23 -9.88 -27.89 5.41
CA MET A 23 -9.46 -28.52 6.66
C MET A 23 -8.00 -29.00 6.61
N ALA A 24 -7.46 -29.28 5.42
CA ALA A 24 -6.04 -29.62 5.23
C ALA A 24 -5.12 -28.39 5.14
N LEU A 25 -5.69 -27.19 4.96
CA LEU A 25 -4.97 -25.90 4.91
C LEU A 25 -5.20 -25.04 6.16
N ALA A 26 -5.85 -25.60 7.18
CA ALA A 26 -5.98 -24.94 8.46
C ALA A 26 -4.65 -25.06 9.22
N ASP A 27 -3.73 -24.13 8.96
CA ASP A 27 -2.61 -23.87 9.87
C ASP A 27 -3.21 -23.51 11.24
N GLY A 28 -3.02 -24.39 12.22
CA GLY A 28 -3.54 -24.21 13.57
C GLY A 28 -3.03 -22.89 14.13
N VAL A 29 -3.95 -22.02 14.56
CA VAL A 29 -3.58 -20.79 15.28
C VAL A 29 -3.01 -21.22 16.63
N GLN A 30 -1.69 -21.32 16.71
CA GLN A 30 -1.00 -21.47 17.99
C GLN A 30 -1.00 -20.10 18.69
N ALA A 31 -1.64 -20.05 19.86
CA ALA A 31 -1.50 -18.91 20.76
C ALA A 31 -0.03 -18.74 21.12
N GLN A 32 0.50 -17.55 20.92
CA GLN A 32 1.88 -17.20 21.20
C GLN A 32 2.04 -16.88 22.69
N ASP A 33 1.82 -17.87 23.56
CA ASP A 33 2.09 -17.79 25.01
C ASP A 33 3.59 -18.03 25.30
N GLY A 34 4.44 -17.34 24.53
CA GLY A 34 5.86 -17.26 24.82
C GLY A 34 6.12 -16.05 25.72
N THR A 35 6.67 -16.27 26.91
CA THR A 35 7.25 -15.22 27.76
C THR A 35 8.06 -14.27 26.86
N PRO A 36 7.84 -12.94 26.92
CA PRO A 36 8.57 -12.02 26.06
C PRO A 36 10.05 -12.26 26.27
N SER A 37 10.76 -12.66 25.21
CA SER A 37 12.19 -12.91 25.27
C SER A 37 12.86 -11.62 25.73
N GLU A 38 13.34 -11.61 26.96
CA GLU A 38 14.04 -10.48 27.54
C GLU A 38 15.28 -10.20 26.69
N THR A 39 15.24 -9.09 25.95
CA THR A 39 16.35 -8.66 25.12
C THR A 39 17.32 -7.89 26.00
N THR A 40 18.14 -8.63 26.74
CA THR A 40 19.25 -8.06 27.50
C THR A 40 20.34 -7.66 26.51
N TYR A 41 20.55 -6.36 26.33
CA TYR A 41 21.66 -5.83 25.54
C TYR A 41 22.75 -5.35 26.50
N ASP A 42 23.89 -6.02 26.48
CA ASP A 42 25.08 -5.66 27.25
C ASP A 42 26.03 -4.84 26.35
N PHE A 43 26.24 -3.58 26.71
CA PHE A 43 27.19 -2.70 26.05
C PHE A 43 28.48 -2.72 26.87
N GLU A 44 29.31 -3.73 26.67
CA GLU A 44 30.70 -3.72 27.13
C GLU A 44 31.39 -2.48 26.54
N ASP A 45 31.68 -1.51 27.42
CA ASP A 45 32.35 -0.20 27.33
C ASP A 45 32.94 0.27 25.96
N ASP A 46 32.18 0.17 24.87
CA ASP A 46 32.63 0.59 23.55
C ASP A 46 32.45 2.11 23.41
N LEU A 47 33.57 2.84 23.50
CA LEU A 47 33.58 4.30 23.38
C LEU A 47 33.20 4.72 21.95
N VAL A 48 31.94 5.11 21.76
CA VAL A 48 31.45 5.72 20.52
C VAL A 48 32.04 7.12 20.36
N THR A 49 33.13 7.23 19.61
CA THR A 49 33.72 8.51 19.24
C THR A 49 33.12 8.98 17.92
N GLY A 50 32.19 9.94 17.98
CA GLY A 50 31.66 10.62 16.81
C GLY A 50 32.45 11.89 16.52
N ASP A 51 33.17 11.93 15.40
CA ASP A 51 33.68 13.20 14.90
C ASP A 51 32.55 13.99 14.24
N LEU A 52 32.32 15.23 14.70
CA LEU A 52 31.36 16.13 14.07
C LEU A 52 31.98 16.70 12.80
N VAL A 53 31.80 16.00 11.68
CA VAL A 53 32.05 16.60 10.37
C VAL A 53 31.00 17.67 10.15
N ARG A 54 31.42 18.93 10.26
CA ARG A 54 30.57 20.06 9.95
C ARG A 54 30.28 20.04 8.44
N PRO A 55 29.00 20.09 8.01
CA PRO A 55 28.64 20.05 6.59
C PRO A 55 28.92 21.38 5.87
N ASP A 56 30.05 22.03 6.16
CA ASP A 56 30.44 23.32 5.58
C ASP A 56 31.10 23.17 4.19
N GLY A 57 31.18 21.95 3.67
CA GLY A 57 32.00 21.62 2.51
C GLY A 57 31.42 21.95 1.15
N GLU A 58 30.11 22.20 1.02
CA GLU A 58 29.56 22.52 -0.30
C GLU A 58 28.34 23.44 -0.25
N GLN A 59 28.52 24.64 -0.81
CA GLN A 59 27.42 25.52 -1.13
C GLN A 59 26.66 24.89 -2.30
N LEU A 60 25.62 24.11 -2.02
CA LEU A 60 24.71 23.58 -3.03
C LEU A 60 24.02 24.75 -3.75
N ILE A 61 24.59 25.19 -4.87
CA ILE A 61 23.97 26.17 -5.76
C ILE A 61 22.84 25.46 -6.50
N VAL A 62 21.70 25.32 -5.83
CA VAL A 62 20.48 24.82 -6.44
C VAL A 62 20.06 25.84 -7.50
N ARG A 63 20.12 25.47 -8.78
CA ARG A 63 19.50 26.28 -9.84
C ARG A 63 18.01 26.40 -9.51
N ARG A 64 17.53 27.64 -9.41
CA ARG A 64 16.13 27.96 -9.09
C ARG A 64 15.22 27.10 -9.96
N ARG A 65 14.40 26.25 -9.34
CA ARG A 65 13.44 25.35 -10.00
C ARG A 65 12.78 26.11 -11.15
N GLY A 66 12.99 25.63 -12.37
CA GLY A 66 12.57 26.32 -13.59
C GLY A 66 11.12 26.77 -13.46
N ARG A 67 10.85 28.03 -13.80
CA ARG A 67 9.51 28.62 -13.75
C ARG A 67 8.62 27.81 -14.71
N ARG A 68 7.93 26.79 -14.19
CA ARG A 68 6.89 26.10 -14.95
C ARG A 68 5.76 27.11 -15.12
N ALA A 69 5.31 27.32 -16.36
CA ALA A 69 4.12 28.12 -16.61
C ALA A 69 2.95 27.52 -15.83
N SER A 70 2.20 28.36 -15.11
CA SER A 70 0.98 27.93 -14.45
C SER A 70 -0.03 27.52 -15.52
N LEU A 71 -0.64 26.35 -15.35
CA LEU A 71 -1.78 25.90 -16.16
C LEU A 71 -3.12 26.48 -15.67
N ILE A 72 -3.12 27.09 -14.47
CA ILE A 72 -4.30 27.75 -13.90
C ILE A 72 -4.39 29.14 -14.55
N GLN A 73 -5.51 29.42 -15.21
CA GLN A 73 -5.84 30.71 -15.84
C GLN A 73 -7.10 31.29 -15.18
N ILE A 74 -7.14 32.62 -15.02
CA ILE A 74 -8.33 33.32 -14.53
C ILE A 74 -9.32 33.49 -15.69
N ARG A 75 -10.60 33.19 -15.47
CA ARG A 75 -11.65 33.28 -16.50
C ARG A 75 -12.16 34.72 -16.62
N GLU A 76 -11.97 35.34 -17.78
CA GLU A 76 -12.32 36.76 -18.02
C GLU A 76 -13.83 37.00 -18.20
N HIS A 77 -14.56 36.03 -18.77
CA HIS A 77 -15.97 36.20 -19.14
C HIS A 77 -16.95 35.46 -18.22
N PHE A 78 -16.51 35.10 -17.01
CA PHE A 78 -17.38 34.39 -16.06
C PHE A 78 -18.64 35.17 -15.72
N ILE A 79 -18.49 36.45 -15.33
CA ILE A 79 -19.61 37.32 -14.93
C ILE A 79 -20.59 37.61 -16.08
N PRO A 80 -20.16 38.04 -17.28
CA PRO A 80 -21.11 38.33 -18.35
C PRO A 80 -21.90 37.09 -18.81
N GLU A 81 -21.29 35.90 -18.82
CA GLU A 81 -22.01 34.67 -19.14
C GLU A 81 -23.00 34.24 -18.04
N MET A 82 -22.63 34.44 -16.77
CA MET A 82 -23.54 34.18 -15.65
C MET A 82 -24.81 35.03 -15.73
N LEU A 83 -24.70 36.32 -16.05
CA LEU A 83 -25.86 37.21 -16.21
C LEU A 83 -26.73 36.77 -17.39
N LYS A 84 -26.12 36.43 -18.53
CA LYS A 84 -26.83 35.92 -19.70
C LYS A 84 -27.64 34.64 -19.40
N SER A 85 -27.10 33.75 -18.58
CA SER A 85 -27.79 32.50 -18.20
C SER A 85 -29.05 32.72 -17.34
N VAL A 86 -29.13 33.85 -16.63
CA VAL A 86 -30.30 34.20 -15.81
C VAL A 86 -31.37 34.88 -16.64
N GLU A 87 -30.98 35.68 -17.64
CA GLU A 87 -31.91 36.37 -18.54
C GLU A 87 -32.56 35.44 -19.58
N ASP A 88 -31.92 34.31 -19.91
CA ASP A 88 -32.47 33.26 -20.78
C ASP A 88 -33.47 32.32 -20.06
N LEU A 89 -33.93 32.66 -18.84
CA LEU A 89 -34.90 31.90 -18.02
C LEU A 89 -36.30 32.57 -17.99
#